data_AF-A0AAN6MZW3-F1
#
_entry.id   AF-A0AAN6MZW3-F1
#
_cell.length_a   1.000
_cell.length_b   1.000
_cell.length_c   1.000
_cell.angle_alpha   90.00
_cell.angle_beta   90.00
_cell.angle_gamma   90.00
#
_symmetry.space_group_name_H-M   'P 1'
#
loop_
_entity.id
_entity.type
_entity.pdbx_description
1 polymer ?
#
loop_
_entity_poly.entity_id
_entity_poly.type
_entity_poly.pdbx_seq_one_letter_code
_entity_poly.pdbx_strand_id
1 'polypeptide(L)'
;MTLRRLQGCYELPSGEVAVDLTVADGNVFFFFPEDPPPVESGSVGKRNKLSSPTMRWILDPKATPDQSRIKPHVVWPTNGEFSRIDDRYVTKPYRHFWQAVVDPTRPYDFSKCGPPAGGLFNCLGHYTWSDDHYHAAEGATFHNEEGKTYAVKFGLDDVYFAGATCTFQEPTFIPKDNGAEGEGYLIALLNRLDELRNDVVIFDAQSLAKGPLATIHLPLKLKLGLHGNFVDHRDIETWQKRRDANGDLGPVQPAKELLPWQKRFFANQDGLNGDVNGNAGSNDGP
;
A
#
# COMPACT_ATOMS: atom_id res chain seq x y z
N MET A 1 12.71 10.10 -6.38
CA MET A 1 11.25 9.88 -6.18
C MET A 1 11.09 8.83 -5.07
N THR A 2 10.48 9.18 -3.94
CA THR A 2 10.29 8.23 -2.84
C THR A 2 8.96 7.52 -3.00
N LEU A 3 8.95 6.19 -2.94
CA LEU A 3 7.70 5.42 -2.93
C LEU A 3 6.95 5.72 -1.63
N ARG A 4 5.67 6.09 -1.79
CA ARG A 4 4.73 6.28 -0.71
C ARG A 4 3.44 5.58 -1.08
N ARG A 5 3.04 4.61 -0.27
CA ARG A 5 1.75 3.94 -0.43
C ARG A 5 0.90 4.11 0.82
N LEU A 6 -0.30 4.65 0.62
CA LEU A 6 -1.29 4.79 1.67
C LEU A 6 -1.82 3.41 2.07
N GLN A 7 -1.79 3.14 3.37
CA GLN A 7 -2.44 1.99 3.98
C GLN A 7 -3.86 2.35 4.43
N GLY A 8 -4.02 3.50 5.09
CA GLY A 8 -5.30 4.01 5.54
C GLY A 8 -5.17 5.48 5.94
N CYS A 9 -6.29 6.19 5.93
CA CYS A 9 -6.38 7.54 6.48
C CYS A 9 -7.73 7.74 7.15
N TYR A 10 -7.77 8.51 8.23
CA TYR A 10 -8.99 8.79 8.98
C TYR A 10 -8.85 10.04 9.82
N GLU A 11 -9.98 10.67 10.15
CA GLU A 11 -10.03 11.84 11.03
C GLU A 11 -9.97 11.38 12.50
N LEU A 12 -9.17 12.07 13.29
CA LEU A 12 -9.03 11.88 14.73
C LEU A 12 -10.09 12.70 15.48
N PRO A 13 -10.43 12.33 16.73
CA PRO A 13 -11.35 13.13 17.54
C PRO A 13 -10.92 14.60 17.73
N SER A 14 -9.62 14.91 17.61
CA SER A 14 -9.08 16.27 17.63
C SER A 14 -9.39 17.11 16.38
N GLY A 15 -9.85 16.47 15.29
CA GLY A 15 -10.05 17.08 13.96
C GLY A 15 -8.81 17.06 13.06
N GLU A 16 -7.71 16.46 13.52
CA GLU A 16 -6.53 16.17 12.71
C GLU A 16 -6.74 14.90 11.87
N VAL A 17 -5.97 14.72 10.80
CA VAL A 17 -6.05 13.55 9.92
C VAL A 17 -4.84 12.64 10.12
N ALA A 18 -5.08 11.41 10.56
CA ALA A 18 -4.08 10.36 10.57
C ALA A 18 -3.94 9.77 9.16
N VAL A 19 -2.70 9.60 8.71
CA VAL A 19 -2.34 9.03 7.41
C VAL A 19 -1.26 7.98 7.66
N ASP A 20 -1.61 6.72 7.50
CA ASP A 20 -0.68 5.60 7.59
C ASP A 20 -0.18 5.22 6.21
N LEU A 21 1.14 5.11 6.06
CA LEU A 21 1.80 4.85 4.79
C LEU A 21 3.16 4.22 4.97
N THR A 22 3.59 3.44 3.97
CA THR A 22 5.00 3.07 3.84
C THR A 22 5.77 4.24 3.24
N VAL A 23 6.94 4.57 3.78
CA VAL A 23 7.84 5.58 3.20
C VAL A 23 9.25 5.02 3.08
N ALA A 24 9.71 4.81 1.85
CA ALA A 24 11.07 4.33 1.61
C ALA A 24 12.13 5.41 1.91
N ASP A 25 13.31 5.01 2.38
CA ASP A 25 14.44 5.91 2.63
C ASP A 25 15.27 6.24 1.37
N GLY A 26 14.83 5.79 0.20
CA GLY A 26 15.44 6.09 -1.09
C GLY A 26 14.52 5.80 -2.28
N ASN A 27 15.09 5.88 -3.48
CA ASN A 27 14.35 5.68 -4.72
C ASN A 27 14.15 4.19 -5.01
N VAL A 28 12.95 3.67 -4.68
CA VAL A 28 12.53 2.30 -5.01
C VAL A 28 12.47 2.10 -6.53
N PHE A 29 12.07 3.14 -7.28
CA PHE A 29 12.02 3.12 -8.73
C PHE A 29 13.35 3.55 -9.35
N PHE A 30 14.41 2.82 -9.04
CA PHE A 30 15.77 3.12 -9.51
C PHE A 30 15.91 3.20 -11.05
N PHE A 31 14.98 2.58 -11.79
CA PHE A 31 14.90 2.66 -13.26
C PHE A 31 14.40 4.03 -13.76
N PHE A 32 13.91 4.88 -12.86
CA PHE A 32 13.70 6.32 -13.05
C PHE A 32 14.67 7.07 -12.11
N PRO A 33 15.93 7.29 -12.55
CA PRO A 33 16.94 7.93 -11.72
C PRO A 33 16.63 9.42 -11.46
N GLU A 34 17.30 9.99 -10.47
CA GLU A 34 17.24 11.42 -10.18
C GLU A 34 17.98 12.24 -11.24
N ASP A 35 17.58 13.49 -11.42
CA ASP A 35 18.23 14.47 -12.31
C ASP A 35 18.62 15.72 -11.50
N PRO A 36 19.93 16.07 -11.40
CA PRO A 36 21.07 15.34 -11.93
C PRO A 36 21.30 14.01 -11.19
N PRO A 37 21.92 13.00 -11.84
CA PRO A 37 22.21 11.73 -11.18
C PRO A 37 23.10 11.93 -9.94
N PRO A 38 22.87 11.20 -8.84
CA PRO A 38 23.62 11.37 -7.61
C PRO A 38 25.13 11.18 -7.81
N VAL A 39 25.95 12.04 -7.20
CA VAL A 39 27.42 12.05 -7.32
C VAL A 39 28.03 10.72 -6.86
N GLU A 40 27.42 10.06 -5.88
CA GLU A 40 27.65 8.66 -5.59
C GLU A 40 26.70 7.82 -6.44
N SER A 41 27.19 7.33 -7.58
CA SER A 41 26.64 6.15 -8.25
C SER A 41 26.84 4.93 -7.35
N GLY A 42 26.16 4.92 -6.21
CA GLY A 42 26.09 3.79 -5.31
C GLY A 42 25.58 2.62 -6.13
N SER A 43 26.50 1.69 -6.40
CA SER A 43 26.33 0.45 -7.14
C SER A 43 25.00 -0.25 -6.82
N VAL A 44 24.66 -1.26 -7.62
CA VAL A 44 23.62 -2.28 -7.33
C VAL A 44 23.48 -2.61 -5.82
N GLY A 45 24.58 -2.55 -5.04
CA GLY A 45 24.60 -2.74 -3.59
C GLY A 45 23.84 -1.74 -2.68
N LYS A 46 23.52 -0.50 -3.09
CA LYS A 46 22.59 0.37 -2.30
C LYS A 46 21.12 0.01 -2.55
N ARG A 47 20.78 -0.55 -3.73
CA ARG A 47 19.39 -0.87 -4.11
C ARG A 47 18.76 -1.94 -3.22
N ASN A 48 19.56 -2.92 -2.81
CA ASN A 48 19.11 -4.02 -1.96
C ASN A 48 19.11 -3.67 -0.46
N LYS A 49 19.33 -2.40 -0.09
CA LYS A 49 19.41 -1.93 1.29
C LYS A 49 18.34 -0.88 1.65
N LEU A 50 17.39 -0.63 0.74
CA LEU A 50 16.29 0.30 1.01
C LEU A 50 15.46 -0.20 2.19
N SER A 51 15.21 0.71 3.12
CA SER A 51 14.29 0.51 4.23
C SER A 51 12.95 1.14 3.88
N SER A 52 11.87 0.45 4.22
CA SER A 52 10.49 0.89 3.95
C SER A 52 9.61 0.73 5.19
N PRO A 53 9.86 1.52 6.25
CA PRO A 53 9.04 1.49 7.47
C PRO A 53 7.62 1.97 7.21
N THR A 54 6.70 1.42 7.99
CA THR A 54 5.34 1.95 8.12
C THR A 54 5.39 3.17 9.02
N MET A 55 4.86 4.29 8.53
CA MET A 55 4.82 5.56 9.22
C MET A 55 3.37 6.01 9.41
N ARG A 56 3.09 6.68 10.53
CA ARG A 56 1.86 7.49 10.71
C ARG A 56 2.21 8.95 10.63
N TRP A 57 1.54 9.69 9.77
CA TRP A 57 1.61 11.14 9.70
C TRP A 57 0.31 11.72 10.26
N ILE A 58 0.42 12.76 11.07
CA ILE A 58 -0.75 13.52 11.55
C ILE A 58 -0.75 14.85 10.82
N LEU A 59 -1.86 15.16 10.16
CA LEU A 59 -2.05 16.37 9.37
C LEU A 59 -3.09 17.24 10.06
N ASP A 60 -2.70 18.44 10.49
CA ASP A 60 -3.65 19.45 10.95
C ASP A 60 -4.16 20.26 9.73
N PRO A 61 -5.44 20.14 9.34
CA PRO A 61 -5.99 20.92 8.23
C PRO A 61 -6.04 22.43 8.51
N LYS A 62 -5.81 22.87 9.76
CA LYS A 62 -5.77 24.27 10.18
C LYS A 62 -4.35 24.81 10.30
N ALA A 63 -3.32 23.99 10.04
CA ALA A 63 -1.93 24.40 10.12
C ALA A 63 -1.63 25.57 9.17
N THR A 64 -0.85 26.54 9.64
CA THR A 64 -0.37 27.63 8.79
C THR A 64 0.72 27.13 7.83
N PRO A 65 1.01 27.82 6.71
CA PRO A 65 1.99 27.36 5.72
C PRO A 65 3.39 27.05 6.28
N ASP A 66 3.83 27.78 7.30
CA ASP A 66 5.09 27.56 8.03
C ASP A 66 5.08 26.29 8.91
N GLN A 67 3.90 25.80 9.30
CA GLN A 67 3.68 24.58 10.07
C GLN A 67 3.45 23.33 9.19
N SER A 68 3.36 23.49 7.86
CA SER A 68 3.02 22.41 6.91
C SER A 68 4.07 21.28 6.77
N ARG A 69 5.23 21.41 7.42
CA ARG A 69 6.29 20.38 7.37
C ARG A 69 5.94 19.22 8.28
N ILE A 70 5.54 18.11 7.67
CA ILE A 70 5.17 16.88 8.37
C ILE A 70 6.43 16.14 8.83
N LYS A 71 6.52 15.86 10.13
CA LYS A 71 7.39 14.81 10.69
C LYS A 71 6.52 13.58 10.98
N PRO A 72 7.00 12.35 10.72
CA PRO A 72 6.26 11.16 11.12
C PRO A 72 5.97 11.18 12.62
N HIS A 73 4.71 10.97 12.98
CA HIS A 73 4.29 10.77 14.36
C HIS A 73 4.71 9.39 14.86
N VAL A 74 4.65 8.38 13.97
CA VAL A 74 5.05 6.99 14.23
C VAL A 74 6.02 6.52 13.14
N VAL A 75 7.00 5.68 13.52
CA VAL A 75 7.87 4.94 12.60
C VAL A 75 8.01 3.50 13.09
N TRP A 76 7.14 2.61 12.62
CA TRP A 76 7.25 1.17 12.86
C TRP A 76 8.28 0.58 11.87
N PRO A 77 9.37 -0.07 12.34
CA PRO A 77 10.43 -0.60 11.46
C PRO A 77 10.02 -1.88 10.71
N THR A 78 8.83 -1.88 10.11
CA THR A 78 8.52 -2.87 9.07
C THR A 78 9.40 -2.61 7.85
N ASN A 79 9.47 -3.59 6.95
CA ASN A 79 10.14 -3.40 5.67
C ASN A 79 9.27 -4.07 4.61
N GLY A 80 8.24 -3.35 4.18
CA GLY A 80 7.22 -3.92 3.33
C GLY A 80 6.46 -2.87 2.55
N GLU A 81 5.79 -3.32 1.52
CA GLU A 81 4.94 -2.52 0.65
C GLU A 81 3.64 -3.28 0.39
N PHE A 82 2.79 -2.73 -0.47
CA PHE A 82 1.52 -3.33 -0.80
C PHE A 82 0.60 -3.51 0.41
N SER A 83 0.61 -2.50 1.30
CA SER A 83 -0.24 -2.45 2.48
C SER A 83 -1.72 -2.58 2.13
N ARG A 84 -2.42 -3.43 2.86
CA ARG A 84 -3.88 -3.61 2.83
C ARG A 84 -4.44 -3.51 4.23
N ILE A 85 -5.69 -3.06 4.33
CA ILE A 85 -6.49 -3.10 5.55
C ILE A 85 -7.75 -3.93 5.30
N ASP A 86 -8.59 -4.05 6.32
CA ASP A 86 -9.97 -4.47 6.14
C ASP A 86 -10.76 -3.34 5.47
N ASP A 87 -11.16 -3.53 4.21
CA ASP A 87 -11.75 -2.45 3.42
C ASP A 87 -13.10 -1.93 3.98
N ARG A 88 -13.74 -2.65 4.92
CA ARG A 88 -14.91 -2.17 5.70
C ARG A 88 -14.57 -0.94 6.58
N TYR A 89 -13.27 -0.72 6.81
CA TYR A 89 -12.69 0.33 7.63
C TYR A 89 -11.91 1.37 6.82
N VAL A 90 -12.01 1.37 5.48
CA VAL A 90 -11.54 2.49 4.67
C VAL A 90 -12.18 3.80 5.14
N THR A 91 -11.37 4.84 5.24
CA THR A 91 -11.67 6.15 5.85
C THR A 91 -12.09 6.12 7.33
N LYS A 92 -11.87 5.01 8.04
CA LYS A 92 -12.20 4.87 9.45
C LYS A 92 -10.96 4.49 10.26
N PRO A 93 -11.00 4.79 11.56
CA PRO A 93 -10.27 4.06 12.58
C PRO A 93 -10.11 2.55 12.28
N TYR A 94 -8.88 2.03 12.13
CA TYR A 94 -8.61 0.61 11.86
C TYR A 94 -7.41 0.10 12.69
N ARG A 95 -7.41 -1.20 13.02
CA ARG A 95 -6.46 -1.89 13.91
C ARG A 95 -5.52 -2.82 13.18
N HIS A 96 -5.98 -3.43 12.08
CA HIS A 96 -5.24 -4.48 11.39
C HIS A 96 -4.78 -4.05 10.00
N PHE A 97 -3.56 -4.45 9.64
CA PHE A 97 -3.07 -4.33 8.27
C PHE A 97 -2.15 -5.47 7.88
N TRP A 98 -2.00 -5.64 6.57
CA TRP A 98 -1.20 -6.69 5.95
C TRP A 98 -0.27 -6.11 4.89
N GLN A 99 0.92 -6.68 4.73
CA GLN A 99 1.91 -6.23 3.75
C GLN A 99 2.63 -7.40 3.10
N ALA A 100 3.11 -7.18 1.87
CA ALA A 100 4.20 -7.96 1.31
C ALA A 100 5.52 -7.45 1.94
N VAL A 101 6.27 -8.34 2.58
CA VAL A 101 7.42 -7.99 3.43
C VAL A 101 8.72 -8.46 2.80
N VAL A 102 9.73 -7.59 2.84
CA VAL A 102 11.11 -7.85 2.48
C VAL A 102 11.91 -8.12 3.77
N ASP A 103 12.16 -9.40 4.04
CA ASP A 103 13.04 -9.82 5.13
C ASP A 103 14.38 -10.33 4.56
N PRO A 104 15.43 -9.48 4.52
CA PRO A 104 16.73 -9.87 3.96
C PRO A 104 17.50 -10.85 4.84
N THR A 105 17.02 -11.15 6.06
CA THR A 105 17.66 -12.13 6.96
C THR A 105 17.26 -13.57 6.61
N ARG A 106 16.19 -13.75 5.83
CA ARG A 106 15.75 -15.06 5.35
C ARG A 106 16.57 -15.52 4.15
N PRO A 107 16.80 -16.83 3.99
CA PRO A 107 17.54 -17.35 2.86
C PRO A 107 16.80 -17.05 1.55
N TYR A 108 17.56 -16.79 0.49
CA TYR A 108 17.07 -16.69 -0.88
C TYR A 108 18.07 -17.34 -1.84
N ASP A 109 17.60 -18.26 -2.69
CA ASP A 109 18.43 -19.01 -3.62
C ASP A 109 18.62 -18.23 -4.93
N PHE A 110 19.60 -17.34 -4.94
CA PHE A 110 19.97 -16.57 -6.14
C PHE A 110 20.38 -17.45 -7.32
N SER A 111 20.94 -18.64 -7.06
CA SER A 111 21.42 -19.52 -8.13
C SER A 111 20.27 -20.12 -8.92
N LYS A 112 19.18 -20.48 -8.25
CA LYS A 112 17.97 -21.01 -8.88
C LYS A 112 17.04 -19.93 -9.40
N CYS A 113 16.88 -18.85 -8.65
CA CYS A 113 15.81 -17.88 -8.89
C CYS A 113 16.29 -16.62 -9.63
N GLY A 114 17.60 -16.39 -9.71
CA GLY A 114 18.15 -15.12 -10.18
C GLY A 114 17.80 -13.96 -9.22
N PRO A 115 18.08 -12.70 -9.61
CA PRO A 115 17.69 -11.55 -8.80
C PRO A 115 16.15 -11.44 -8.72
N PRO A 116 15.57 -11.14 -7.55
CA PRO A 116 14.13 -11.06 -7.41
C PRO A 116 13.60 -9.85 -8.19
N ALA A 117 12.71 -10.11 -9.15
CA ALA A 117 12.10 -9.07 -9.96
C ALA A 117 11.05 -8.29 -9.14
N GLY A 118 11.09 -6.95 -9.17
CA GLY A 118 10.13 -6.09 -8.49
C GLY A 118 10.33 -5.95 -6.97
N GLY A 119 11.27 -6.69 -6.36
CA GLY A 119 11.54 -6.71 -4.93
C GLY A 119 11.54 -8.14 -4.37
N LEU A 120 12.25 -8.36 -3.26
CA LEU A 120 12.41 -9.70 -2.68
C LEU A 120 11.12 -10.26 -2.06
N PHE A 121 10.16 -9.42 -1.66
CA PHE A 121 8.85 -9.76 -1.03
C PHE A 121 8.68 -11.23 -0.62
N ASN A 122 9.54 -11.73 0.27
CA ASN A 122 9.69 -13.15 0.56
C ASN A 122 8.82 -13.60 1.73
N CYS A 123 8.19 -12.64 2.40
CA CYS A 123 7.27 -12.86 3.50
C CYS A 123 5.93 -12.15 3.27
N LEU A 124 4.88 -12.64 3.93
CA LEU A 124 3.66 -11.88 4.20
C LEU A 124 3.62 -11.54 5.68
N GLY A 125 3.29 -10.28 6.00
CA GLY A 125 3.15 -9.82 7.37
C GLY A 125 1.72 -9.38 7.67
N HIS A 126 1.23 -9.74 8.84
CA HIS A 126 0.06 -9.18 9.50
C HIS A 126 0.55 -8.36 10.69
N TYR A 127 -0.04 -7.19 10.88
CA TYR A 127 0.29 -6.27 11.95
C TYR A 127 -0.98 -5.78 12.63
N THR A 128 -0.90 -5.66 13.95
CA THR A 128 -2.00 -5.20 14.79
C THR A 128 -1.52 -4.05 15.66
N TRP A 129 -2.09 -2.85 15.51
CA TRP A 129 -1.82 -1.73 16.40
C TRP A 129 -2.17 -2.10 17.85
N SER A 130 -1.30 -1.78 18.82
CA SER A 130 -1.64 -1.95 20.23
C SER A 130 -2.69 -0.92 20.67
N ASP A 131 -3.32 -1.13 21.82
CA ASP A 131 -4.32 -0.19 22.34
C ASP A 131 -3.78 1.24 22.48
N ASP A 132 -2.54 1.38 22.96
CA ASP A 132 -1.88 2.68 23.11
C ASP A 132 -1.56 3.40 21.78
N HIS A 133 -1.58 2.68 20.65
CA HIS A 133 -1.23 3.21 19.34
C HIS A 133 -2.40 3.18 18.34
N TYR A 134 -3.51 2.57 18.74
CA TYR A 134 -4.78 2.57 18.03
C TYR A 134 -5.49 3.91 18.29
N HIS A 135 -5.67 4.74 17.26
CA HIS A 135 -6.25 6.10 17.37
C HIS A 135 -5.49 7.11 18.22
N ALA A 136 -4.20 6.89 18.46
CA ALA A 136 -3.39 7.88 19.16
C ALA A 136 -3.02 9.05 18.22
N ALA A 137 -3.53 10.24 18.55
CA ALA A 137 -3.03 11.54 18.11
C ALA A 137 -1.98 12.11 19.09
N GLU A 138 -2.03 11.67 20.36
CA GLU A 138 -1.20 12.19 21.45
C GLU A 138 -0.28 11.10 22.00
N GLY A 139 1.00 11.46 22.22
CA GLY A 139 1.94 10.69 23.04
C GLY A 139 2.88 9.69 22.35
N ALA A 140 2.74 9.41 21.04
CA ALA A 140 3.54 8.37 20.38
C ALA A 140 4.73 8.90 19.55
N THR A 141 5.06 10.19 19.61
CA THR A 141 6.39 10.66 19.20
C THR A 141 7.41 10.28 20.27
N PHE A 142 7.91 9.04 20.19
CA PHE A 142 8.98 8.55 21.05
C PHE A 142 10.30 9.21 20.66
N HIS A 143 10.56 10.37 21.27
CA HIS A 143 11.87 11.00 21.27
C HIS A 143 12.63 10.60 22.53
N ASN A 144 13.92 10.34 22.44
CA ASN A 144 14.75 10.41 23.65
C ASN A 144 14.81 11.86 24.17
N GLU A 145 15.42 12.06 25.34
CA GLU A 145 15.65 13.40 25.95
C GLU A 145 16.37 14.40 25.01
N GLU A 146 16.94 13.93 23.89
CA GLU A 146 17.64 14.71 22.86
C GLU A 146 16.78 15.03 21.62
N GLY A 147 15.50 14.63 21.59
CA GLY A 147 14.59 14.91 20.47
C GLY A 147 14.70 13.94 19.28
N LYS A 148 15.39 12.80 19.40
CA LYS A 148 15.58 11.84 18.31
C LYS A 148 14.47 10.79 18.27
N THR A 149 13.75 10.69 17.16
CA THR A 149 12.74 9.64 16.92
C THR A 149 13.42 8.29 16.74
N TYR A 150 13.02 7.29 17.52
CA TYR A 150 13.49 5.91 17.34
C TYR A 150 12.44 5.04 16.66
N ALA A 151 12.92 4.04 15.92
CA ALA A 151 12.09 2.95 15.44
C ALA A 151 11.61 2.11 16.63
N VAL A 152 10.32 2.15 16.91
CA VAL A 152 9.68 1.39 17.99
C VAL A 152 8.69 0.42 17.38
N LYS A 153 8.42 -0.70 18.03
CA LYS A 153 7.34 -1.61 17.64
C LYS A 153 6.03 -1.10 18.27
N PHE A 154 5.03 -0.78 17.45
CA PHE A 154 3.79 -0.13 17.88
C PHE A 154 2.61 -1.11 18.04
N GLY A 155 2.91 -2.41 18.08
CA GLY A 155 1.90 -3.46 18.14
C GLY A 155 2.46 -4.85 17.91
N LEU A 156 1.60 -5.78 17.51
CA LEU A 156 1.96 -7.17 17.23
C LEU A 156 2.30 -7.37 15.75
N ASP A 157 3.21 -8.29 15.49
CA ASP A 157 3.59 -8.77 14.16
C ASP A 157 3.36 -10.29 14.07
N ASP A 158 2.89 -10.73 12.91
CA ASP A 158 2.73 -12.13 12.58
C ASP A 158 3.15 -12.35 11.13
N VAL A 159 4.25 -13.06 10.92
CA VAL A 159 4.97 -13.08 9.64
C VAL A 159 5.18 -14.50 9.16
N TYR A 160 4.83 -14.74 7.89
CA TYR A 160 5.04 -15.99 7.20
C TYR A 160 6.13 -15.85 6.13
N PHE A 161 7.16 -16.70 6.19
CA PHE A 161 8.20 -16.81 5.16
C PHE A 161 7.87 -17.94 4.19
N ALA A 162 7.83 -17.65 2.88
CA ALA A 162 7.40 -18.62 1.87
C ALA A 162 8.46 -19.64 1.43
N GLY A 163 9.70 -19.48 1.89
CA GLY A 163 10.84 -20.31 1.48
C GLY A 163 11.79 -19.59 0.52
N ALA A 164 12.98 -20.18 0.34
CA ALA A 164 14.11 -19.51 -0.32
C ALA A 164 13.95 -19.32 -1.84
N THR A 165 12.93 -19.90 -2.45
CA THR A 165 12.68 -19.84 -3.90
C THR A 165 11.38 -19.13 -4.25
N CYS A 166 10.77 -18.44 -3.28
CA CYS A 166 9.43 -17.92 -3.40
C CYS A 166 9.34 -16.41 -3.09
N THR A 167 8.45 -15.71 -3.78
CA THR A 167 8.11 -14.32 -3.48
C THR A 167 6.60 -14.11 -3.59
N PHE A 168 6.06 -13.13 -2.87
CA PHE A 168 4.66 -12.76 -2.90
C PHE A 168 4.41 -11.60 -3.88
N GLN A 169 3.20 -11.57 -4.42
CA GLN A 169 2.61 -10.33 -4.95
C GLN A 169 1.69 -9.70 -3.88
N GLU A 170 0.99 -8.62 -4.25
CA GLU A 170 0.08 -7.92 -3.34
C GLU A 170 -0.98 -8.87 -2.73
N PRO A 171 -1.13 -8.90 -1.39
CA PRO A 171 -2.22 -9.64 -0.76
C PRO A 171 -3.55 -8.89 -0.88
N THR A 172 -4.65 -9.57 -0.57
CA THR A 172 -5.99 -8.98 -0.47
C THR A 172 -6.73 -9.62 0.71
N PHE A 173 -7.36 -8.79 1.55
CA PHE A 173 -8.16 -9.26 2.67
C PHE A 173 -9.58 -9.63 2.20
N ILE A 174 -10.14 -10.69 2.77
CA ILE A 174 -11.48 -11.18 2.52
C ILE A 174 -12.19 -11.34 3.88
N PRO A 175 -13.22 -10.54 4.19
CA PRO A 175 -13.90 -10.64 5.49
C PRO A 175 -14.66 -11.96 5.62
N LYS A 176 -14.65 -12.54 6.81
CA LYS A 176 -15.60 -13.59 7.17
C LYS A 176 -16.99 -13.00 7.33
N ASP A 177 -18.02 -13.79 7.03
CA ASP A 177 -19.40 -13.38 7.29
C ASP A 177 -19.62 -13.09 8.78
N ASN A 178 -20.15 -11.91 9.09
CA ASN A 178 -20.30 -11.37 10.45
C ASN A 178 -19.02 -11.36 11.30
N GLY A 179 -17.83 -11.44 10.70
CA GLY A 179 -16.56 -11.37 11.41
C GLY A 179 -16.25 -9.96 11.91
N ALA A 180 -15.54 -9.85 13.03
CA ALA A 180 -14.97 -8.58 13.48
C ALA A 180 -13.91 -8.05 12.50
N GLU A 181 -13.37 -6.85 12.76
CA GLU A 181 -12.28 -6.29 11.96
C GLU A 181 -11.13 -7.30 11.82
N GLY A 182 -10.69 -7.53 10.59
CA GLY A 182 -9.58 -8.43 10.30
C GLY A 182 -9.85 -9.92 10.55
N GLU A 183 -11.03 -10.30 11.03
CA GLU A 183 -11.45 -11.70 11.06
C GLU A 183 -11.88 -12.14 9.66
N GLY A 184 -11.10 -13.03 9.06
CA GLY A 184 -11.30 -13.44 7.68
C GLY A 184 -10.10 -14.15 7.11
N TYR A 185 -9.90 -13.96 5.82
CA TYR A 185 -8.88 -14.63 5.05
C TYR A 185 -7.99 -13.62 4.36
N LEU A 186 -6.72 -13.97 4.18
CA LEU A 186 -5.81 -13.23 3.33
C LEU A 186 -5.49 -14.10 2.10
N ILE A 187 -5.78 -13.59 0.91
CA ILE A 187 -5.44 -14.24 -0.35
C ILE A 187 -4.24 -13.53 -0.97
N ALA A 188 -3.29 -14.28 -1.53
CA ALA A 188 -2.16 -13.72 -2.25
C ALA A 188 -1.70 -14.63 -3.39
N LEU A 189 -1.07 -14.05 -4.40
CA LEU A 189 -0.28 -14.81 -5.37
C LEU A 189 1.12 -15.06 -4.81
N LEU A 190 1.53 -16.32 -4.84
CA LEU A 190 2.89 -16.74 -4.50
C LEU A 190 3.61 -17.16 -5.79
N ASN A 191 4.71 -16.50 -6.12
CA ASN A 191 5.58 -16.86 -7.23
C ASN A 191 6.50 -18.00 -6.77
N ARG A 192 6.41 -19.18 -7.39
CA ARG A 192 7.38 -20.28 -7.26
C ARG A 192 8.44 -20.08 -8.34
N LEU A 193 9.55 -19.42 -7.98
CA LEU A 193 10.51 -18.93 -8.98
C LEU A 193 11.33 -20.06 -9.62
N ASP A 194 11.61 -21.11 -8.86
CA ASP A 194 12.31 -22.32 -9.31
C ASP A 194 11.44 -23.24 -10.17
N GLU A 195 10.13 -23.25 -9.92
CA GLU A 195 9.16 -24.05 -10.69
C GLU A 195 8.53 -23.27 -11.86
N LEU A 196 8.83 -21.96 -11.99
CA LEU A 196 8.28 -21.07 -13.01
C LEU A 196 6.74 -21.12 -13.08
N ARG A 197 6.09 -21.07 -11.91
CA ARG A 197 4.63 -21.04 -11.80
C ARG A 197 4.16 -20.18 -10.63
N ASN A 198 2.85 -20.01 -10.51
CA ASN A 198 2.23 -19.33 -9.39
C ASN A 198 1.33 -20.26 -8.58
N ASP A 199 1.25 -20.00 -7.28
CA ASP A 199 0.19 -20.50 -6.41
C ASP A 199 -0.74 -19.35 -6.04
N VAL A 200 -2.02 -19.65 -5.81
CA VAL A 200 -2.91 -18.80 -5.02
C VAL A 200 -2.94 -19.38 -3.62
N VAL A 201 -2.49 -18.62 -2.64
CA VAL A 201 -2.44 -19.04 -1.24
C VAL A 201 -3.47 -18.29 -0.42
N ILE A 202 -4.13 -18.99 0.50
CA ILE A 202 -5.17 -18.47 1.36
C ILE A 202 -4.75 -18.74 2.81
N PHE A 203 -4.68 -17.69 3.62
CA PHE A 203 -4.33 -17.74 5.04
C PHE A 203 -5.53 -17.39 5.91
N ASP A 204 -5.48 -17.80 7.18
CA ASP A 204 -6.20 -17.10 8.24
C ASP A 204 -5.56 -15.73 8.41
N ALA A 205 -6.34 -14.66 8.25
CA ALA A 205 -5.81 -13.30 8.20
C ALA A 205 -5.10 -12.86 9.49
N GLN A 206 -5.41 -13.46 10.64
CA GLN A 206 -4.77 -13.11 11.93
C GLN A 206 -3.79 -14.20 12.42
N SER A 207 -3.39 -15.12 11.55
CA SER A 207 -2.51 -16.24 11.90
C SER A 207 -1.64 -16.69 10.72
N LEU A 208 -0.97 -15.75 10.06
CA LEU A 208 -0.07 -16.00 8.94
C LEU A 208 1.06 -16.98 9.28
N ALA A 209 1.71 -16.86 10.44
CA ALA A 209 2.84 -17.73 10.79
C ALA A 209 2.46 -19.21 10.90
N LYS A 210 1.17 -19.54 11.06
CA LYS A 210 0.68 -20.94 11.00
C LYS A 210 0.76 -21.55 9.59
N GLY A 211 0.95 -20.71 8.58
CA GLY A 211 0.97 -21.11 7.17
C GLY A 211 -0.39 -21.04 6.49
N PRO A 212 -0.43 -21.29 5.17
CA PRO A 212 -1.66 -21.19 4.40
C PRO A 212 -2.66 -22.28 4.80
N LEU A 213 -3.93 -21.91 4.93
CA LEU A 213 -5.06 -22.82 5.06
C LEU A 213 -5.29 -23.63 3.79
N ALA A 214 -5.04 -23.01 2.63
CA ALA A 214 -5.17 -23.63 1.32
C ALA A 214 -4.15 -23.06 0.33
N THR A 215 -3.71 -23.91 -0.60
CA THR A 215 -2.84 -23.53 -1.71
C THR A 215 -3.43 -24.10 -3.00
N ILE A 216 -3.67 -23.23 -3.99
CA ILE A 216 -4.17 -23.61 -5.31
C ILE A 216 -3.00 -23.47 -6.29
N HIS A 217 -2.59 -24.58 -6.88
CA HIS A 217 -1.47 -24.63 -7.82
C HIS A 217 -1.92 -24.23 -9.22
N LEU A 218 -1.42 -23.11 -9.74
CA LEU A 218 -1.69 -22.72 -11.12
C LEU A 218 -0.71 -23.44 -12.06
N PRO A 219 -1.18 -24.01 -13.18
CA PRO A 219 -0.31 -24.69 -14.15
C PRO A 219 0.38 -23.69 -15.11
N LEU A 220 0.54 -22.43 -14.67
CA LEU A 220 1.05 -21.33 -15.50
C LEU A 220 1.81 -20.31 -14.66
N LYS A 221 2.65 -19.53 -15.36
CA LYS A 221 3.36 -18.37 -14.80
C LYS A 221 2.60 -17.09 -15.10
N LEU A 222 2.09 -16.45 -14.07
CA LEU A 222 1.64 -15.07 -14.15
C LEU A 222 2.86 -14.15 -14.05
N LYS A 223 2.82 -13.05 -14.78
CA LYS A 223 3.82 -11.98 -14.61
C LYS A 223 3.57 -11.27 -13.28
N LEU A 224 4.54 -10.45 -12.88
CA LEU A 224 4.36 -9.54 -11.75
C LEU A 224 3.17 -8.62 -12.04
N GLY A 225 2.16 -8.69 -11.17
CA GLY A 225 1.04 -7.76 -11.15
C GLY A 225 1.40 -6.48 -10.39
N LEU A 226 0.39 -5.60 -10.31
CA LEU A 226 0.41 -4.43 -9.43
C LEU A 226 -0.60 -4.65 -8.31
N HIS A 227 -1.85 -4.24 -8.54
CA HIS A 227 -2.90 -4.28 -7.55
C HIS A 227 -3.98 -5.31 -7.88
N GLY A 228 -4.65 -5.80 -6.84
CA GLY A 228 -5.81 -6.67 -6.93
C GLY A 228 -6.88 -6.25 -5.92
N ASN A 229 -8.12 -6.69 -6.13
CA ASN A 229 -9.20 -6.53 -5.16
C ASN A 229 -10.07 -7.78 -5.16
N PHE A 230 -10.66 -8.08 -4.01
CA PHE A 230 -11.68 -9.10 -3.89
C PHE A 230 -13.05 -8.43 -4.04
N VAL A 231 -13.96 -9.10 -4.74
CA VAL A 231 -15.36 -8.68 -4.82
C VAL A 231 -16.18 -9.87 -4.35
N ASP A 232 -16.91 -9.70 -3.26
CA ASP A 232 -17.78 -10.75 -2.76
C ASP A 232 -18.88 -11.03 -3.78
N HIS A 233 -19.24 -12.30 -3.96
CA HIS A 233 -20.30 -12.67 -4.89
C HIS A 233 -21.64 -12.00 -4.50
N ARG A 234 -21.88 -11.82 -3.20
CA ARG A 234 -23.07 -11.12 -2.69
C ARG A 234 -23.10 -9.65 -3.11
N ASP A 235 -21.95 -9.00 -3.21
CA ASP A 235 -21.86 -7.65 -3.74
C ASP A 235 -22.21 -7.63 -5.23
N ILE A 236 -21.72 -8.61 -6.00
CA ILE A 236 -22.07 -8.74 -7.42
C ILE A 236 -23.59 -8.89 -7.60
N GLU A 237 -24.21 -9.84 -6.89
CA GLU A 237 -25.67 -10.05 -6.97
C GLU A 237 -26.47 -8.82 -6.51
N THR A 238 -26.03 -8.18 -5.43
CA THR A 238 -26.66 -6.96 -4.93
C THR A 238 -26.59 -5.84 -5.96
N TRP A 239 -25.41 -5.60 -6.53
CA TRP A 239 -25.23 -4.57 -7.55
C TRP A 239 -25.97 -4.87 -8.85
N GLN A 240 -26.09 -6.13 -9.26
CA GLN A 240 -26.93 -6.53 -10.39
C GLN A 240 -28.39 -6.12 -10.15
N LYS A 241 -28.99 -6.50 -9.02
CA LYS A 241 -30.39 -6.15 -8.69
C LYS A 241 -30.62 -4.64 -8.65
N ARG A 242 -29.68 -3.88 -8.09
CA ARG A 242 -29.76 -2.41 -8.04
C ARG A 242 -29.69 -1.76 -9.42
N ARG A 243 -28.99 -2.40 -10.36
CA ARG A 243 -28.77 -1.94 -11.74
C ARG A 243 -29.76 -2.50 -12.75
N ASP A 244 -30.66 -3.38 -12.33
CA ASP A 244 -31.74 -3.88 -13.19
C ASP A 244 -32.66 -2.75 -13.66
N ALA A 245 -33.46 -3.01 -14.70
CA ALA A 245 -34.41 -2.04 -15.27
C ALA A 245 -35.38 -1.46 -14.22
N ASN A 246 -35.70 -2.25 -13.19
CA ASN A 246 -36.58 -1.88 -12.08
C ASN A 246 -35.82 -1.64 -10.76
N GLY A 247 -34.49 -1.64 -10.78
CA GLY A 247 -33.64 -1.40 -9.61
C GLY A 247 -33.60 0.07 -9.21
N ASP A 248 -33.19 0.36 -7.97
CA ASP A 248 -33.14 1.73 -7.42
C ASP A 248 -32.16 2.66 -8.15
N LEU A 249 -31.12 2.11 -8.76
CA LEU A 249 -30.14 2.87 -9.53
C LEU A 249 -30.41 2.84 -11.04
N GLY A 250 -31.19 1.87 -11.50
CA GLY A 250 -31.40 1.60 -12.92
C GLY A 250 -30.12 1.19 -13.69
N PRO A 251 -30.25 0.89 -14.99
CA PRO A 251 -29.13 0.49 -15.83
C PRO A 251 -28.11 1.62 -15.98
N VAL A 252 -26.83 1.25 -16.14
CA VAL A 252 -25.73 2.21 -16.37
C VAL A 252 -26.06 3.13 -17.54
N GLN A 253 -25.99 4.43 -17.30
CA GLN A 253 -26.20 5.46 -18.31
C GLN A 253 -24.86 6.13 -18.63
N PRO A 254 -24.53 6.37 -19.92
CA PRO A 254 -23.41 7.23 -20.29
C PRO A 254 -23.56 8.62 -19.67
N ALA A 255 -22.45 9.21 -19.25
CA ALA A 255 -22.44 10.61 -18.84
C ALA A 255 -22.89 11.48 -20.02
N LYS A 256 -23.97 12.26 -19.83
CA LYS A 256 -24.52 13.14 -20.88
C LYS A 256 -23.89 14.52 -20.89
N GLU A 257 -23.23 14.88 -19.80
CA GLU A 257 -22.57 16.16 -19.61
C GLU A 257 -21.47 16.04 -18.56
N LEU A 258 -20.59 17.04 -18.52
CA LEU A 258 -19.57 17.18 -17.49
C LEU A 258 -20.21 17.24 -16.10
N LEU A 259 -19.53 16.65 -15.12
CA LEU A 259 -19.91 16.76 -13.72
C LEU A 259 -19.88 18.23 -13.27
N PRO A 260 -20.70 18.64 -12.29
CA PRO A 260 -20.75 20.03 -11.83
C PRO A 260 -19.37 20.61 -11.45
N TRP A 261 -18.48 19.81 -10.87
CA TRP A 261 -17.12 20.26 -10.54
C TRP A 261 -16.24 20.44 -11.78
N GLN A 262 -16.40 19.61 -12.82
CA GLN A 262 -15.69 19.76 -14.09
C GLN A 262 -16.16 21.05 -14.79
N LYS A 263 -17.48 21.30 -14.81
CA LYS A 263 -18.04 22.55 -15.33
C LYS A 263 -17.46 23.77 -14.61
N ARG A 264 -17.40 23.75 -13.27
CA ARG A 264 -16.78 24.82 -12.47
C ARG A 264 -15.28 24.97 -12.73
N PHE A 265 -14.56 23.86 -12.87
CA PHE A 265 -13.13 23.86 -13.17
C PHE A 265 -12.86 24.56 -14.51
N PHE A 266 -13.60 24.23 -15.56
CA PHE A 266 -13.45 24.88 -16.87
C PHE A 266 -13.97 26.32 -16.91
N ALA A 267 -15.03 26.64 -16.16
CA ALA A 267 -15.54 28.01 -16.07
C ALA A 267 -14.57 28.97 -15.36
N ASN A 268 -13.72 28.45 -14.47
CA ASN A 268 -12.73 29.24 -13.72
C ASN A 268 -11.32 29.19 -14.35
N GLN A 269 -11.17 28.62 -15.55
CA GLN A 269 -9.92 28.71 -16.31
C GLN A 269 -9.92 29.98 -17.16
N ASP A 270 -9.45 31.09 -16.59
CA ASP A 270 -9.09 32.32 -17.33
C ASP A 270 -7.77 32.13 -18.12
N GLY A 271 -7.65 31.04 -18.90
CA GLY A 271 -6.55 30.84 -19.86
C GLY A 271 -5.12 30.70 -19.28
N LEU A 272 -4.93 30.60 -17.96
CA LEU A 272 -3.59 30.67 -17.34
C LEU A 272 -2.91 29.33 -17.01
N ASN A 273 -3.55 28.18 -17.24
CA ASN A 273 -2.92 26.87 -16.96
C ASN A 273 -2.52 26.12 -18.24
N GLY A 274 -1.64 26.75 -19.02
CA GLY A 274 -1.03 26.18 -20.22
C GLY A 274 0.49 26.07 -20.23
N ASP A 275 1.23 26.51 -19.20
CA ASP A 275 2.70 26.63 -19.26
C ASP A 275 3.51 25.83 -18.22
N VAL A 276 2.92 24.87 -17.52
CA VAL A 276 3.72 23.94 -16.69
C VAL A 276 3.28 22.50 -16.87
N ASN A 277 4.17 21.74 -17.52
CA ASN A 277 4.18 20.30 -17.79
C ASN A 277 3.49 19.81 -19.07
N GLY A 278 3.99 20.28 -20.21
CA GLY A 278 3.82 19.62 -21.50
C GLY A 278 4.76 20.23 -22.52
N ASN A 279 5.92 19.62 -22.75
CA ASN A 279 6.88 20.05 -23.76
C ASN A 279 6.29 19.82 -25.16
N ALA A 280 5.55 20.80 -25.70
CA ALA A 280 5.17 20.85 -27.11
C ALA A 280 6.14 21.77 -27.85
N GLY A 281 7.39 21.32 -27.95
CA GLY A 281 8.27 21.81 -28.99
C GLY A 281 7.77 21.34 -30.35
N SER A 282 7.10 22.22 -31.08
CA SER A 282 7.17 22.20 -32.53
C SER A 282 7.10 23.63 -33.03
N ASN A 283 8.27 24.13 -33.44
CA ASN A 283 8.40 25.13 -34.48
C ASN A 283 7.37 24.86 -35.58
N ASP A 284 6.65 25.89 -36.01
CA ASP A 284 6.77 26.37 -37.37
C ASP A 284 5.97 27.67 -37.53
N GLY A 285 6.68 28.72 -37.90
CA GLY A 285 6.17 29.90 -38.58
C GLY A 285 7.33 30.55 -39.33
N PRO A 286 7.09 31.38 -40.35
CA PRO A 286 5.82 31.69 -41.02
C PRO A 286 5.53 30.83 -42.27
#